data_AF-A0A9P5P3T6-F1
#
_entry.id   AF-A0A9P5P3T6-F1
#
_cell.length_a   1.000
_cell.length_b   1.000
_cell.length_c   1.000
_cell.angle_alpha   90.00
_cell.angle_beta   90.00
_cell.angle_gamma   90.00
#
_symmetry.space_group_name_H-M   'P 1'
#
loop_
_entity.id
_entity.type
_entity.pdbx_description
1 polymer ?
#
loop_
_entity_poly.entity_id
_entity_poly.type
_entity_poly.pdbx_seq_one_letter_code
_entity_poly.pdbx_strand_id
1 'polypeptide(L)'
;KRFAQQLRWENEVLPILVRPYMEYLQKSLNLSQDIKLQHDSNRTCMNAREWVLEVVVLQFGKLQKISLCVCQCQPAAVQLIKRGLFGSAPKEPTHAVDIRLLDFVD
;
A
#
# COMPACT_ATOMS: atom_id res chain seq x y z
N LYS A 1 -13.29 1.74 18.50
CA LYS A 1 -12.89 1.33 17.13
C LYS A 1 -11.79 2.23 16.54
N ARG A 2 -11.96 3.57 16.50
CA ARG A 2 -10.94 4.54 16.04
C ARG A 2 -9.59 4.43 16.76
N PHE A 3 -9.60 4.40 18.09
CA PHE A 3 -8.38 4.26 18.91
C PHE A 3 -7.57 2.99 18.60
N ALA A 4 -8.27 1.86 18.43
CA ALA A 4 -7.63 0.59 18.09
C ALA A 4 -7.09 0.53 16.64
N GLN A 5 -7.56 1.39 15.74
CA GLN A 5 -6.96 1.54 14.41
C GLN A 5 -5.74 2.45 14.46
N GLN A 6 -5.81 3.55 15.21
CA GLN A 6 -4.69 4.47 15.41
C GLN A 6 -3.48 3.74 16.02
N LEU A 7 -3.67 3.00 17.11
CA LEU A 7 -2.58 2.24 17.73
C LEU A 7 -1.94 1.22 16.77
N ARG A 8 -2.72 0.63 15.87
CA ARG A 8 -2.21 -0.31 14.86
C ARG A 8 -1.40 0.39 13.79
N TRP A 9 -1.82 1.57 13.36
CA TRP A 9 -1.01 2.40 12.48
C TRP A 9 0.34 2.70 13.12
N GLU A 10 0.33 3.26 14.33
CA GLU A 10 1.52 3.72 15.02
C GLU A 10 2.50 2.59 15.35
N ASN A 11 2.00 1.47 15.91
CA ASN A 11 2.86 0.44 16.48
C ASN A 11 3.14 -0.75 15.56
N GLU A 12 2.25 -1.05 14.61
CA GLU A 12 2.40 -2.24 13.75
C GLU A 12 2.74 -1.86 12.30
N VAL A 13 2.04 -0.90 11.71
CA VAL A 13 2.09 -0.67 10.26
C VAL A 13 3.11 0.39 9.87
N LEU A 14 3.06 1.60 10.40
CA LEU A 14 3.97 2.68 10.00
C LEU A 14 5.46 2.29 10.11
N PRO A 15 5.92 1.63 11.19
CA PRO A 15 7.33 1.24 11.31
C PRO A 15 7.82 0.35 10.16
N ILE A 16 6.98 -0.57 9.67
CA ILE A 16 7.35 -1.48 8.57
C ILE A 16 7.22 -0.82 7.19
N LEU A 17 6.51 0.31 7.08
CA LEU A 17 6.32 1.02 5.81
C LEU A 17 7.45 1.98 5.48
N VAL A 18 8.21 2.47 6.47
CA VAL A 18 9.26 3.48 6.27
C VAL A 18 10.24 3.06 5.17
N ARG A 19 10.81 1.85 5.27
CA ARG A 19 11.79 1.38 4.29
C ARG A 19 11.18 1.17 2.89
N PRO A 20 10.07 0.43 2.71
CA PRO A 20 9.40 0.32 1.42
C PRO A 20 9.02 1.67 0.80
N TYR A 21 8.63 2.64 1.62
CA TYR A 21 8.32 3.99 1.17
C TYR A 21 9.56 4.73 0.65
N MET A 22 10.68 4.68 1.38
CA MET A 22 11.95 5.26 0.93
C MET A 22 12.45 4.62 -0.37
N GLU A 23 12.31 3.30 -0.52
CA GLU A 23 12.65 2.58 -1.75
C GLU A 23 11.76 3.03 -2.92
N TYR A 24 10.47 3.26 -2.67
CA TYR A 24 9.55 3.82 -3.67
C TYR A 24 9.92 5.26 -4.04
N LEU A 25 10.24 6.12 -3.07
CA LEU A 25 10.68 7.50 -3.32
C LEU A 25 11.92 7.55 -4.21
N GLN A 26 12.93 6.73 -3.92
CA GLN A 26 14.14 6.66 -4.74
C GLN A 26 13.82 6.28 -6.18
N LYS A 27 12.99 5.26 -6.40
CA LYS A 27 12.63 4.79 -7.75
C LYS A 27 11.74 5.78 -8.52
N SER A 28 10.96 6.60 -7.81
CA SER A 28 10.04 7.58 -8.42
C SER A 28 10.68 8.96 -8.61
N LEU A 29 11.99 9.09 -8.30
CA LEU A 29 12.69 10.37 -8.23
C LEU A 29 11.93 11.36 -7.34
N ASN A 30 11.68 10.95 -6.09
CA ASN A 30 10.90 11.69 -5.10
C ASN A 30 9.52 12.08 -5.64
N LEU A 31 8.73 11.09 -6.07
CA LEU A 31 7.35 11.26 -6.57
C LEU A 31 7.21 12.04 -7.90
N SER A 32 8.31 12.55 -8.46
CA SER A 32 8.29 13.32 -9.72
C SER A 32 7.90 12.46 -10.93
N GLN A 33 8.11 11.14 -10.86
CA GLN A 33 7.78 10.21 -11.93
C GLN A 33 6.75 9.16 -11.49
N ASP A 34 5.83 8.86 -12.40
CA ASP A 34 4.91 7.75 -12.23
C ASP A 34 5.64 6.43 -12.50
N ILE A 35 5.85 5.63 -11.46
CA ILE A 35 6.37 4.28 -11.64
C ILE A 35 5.21 3.39 -12.04
N LYS A 36 5.30 2.78 -13.23
CA LYS A 36 4.32 1.76 -13.64
C LYS A 36 4.26 0.66 -12.59
N LEU A 37 3.05 0.40 -12.09
CA LEU A 37 2.73 -0.67 -11.16
C LEU A 37 3.21 -2.00 -11.75
N GLN A 38 4.39 -2.47 -11.33
CA GLN A 38 4.81 -3.81 -11.68
C GLN A 38 4.00 -4.78 -10.81
N HIS A 39 3.38 -5.76 -11.46
CA HIS A 39 2.76 -6.86 -10.74
C HIS A 39 3.90 -7.68 -10.13
N ASP A 40 4.10 -7.56 -8.81
CA ASP A 40 5.02 -8.41 -8.06
C ASP A 40 4.42 -9.83 -8.05
N SER A 41 4.60 -10.55 -9.16
CA SER A 41 3.92 -11.81 -9.46
C SER A 41 4.57 -13.04 -8.84
N ASN A 42 5.65 -12.88 -8.06
CA ASN A 42 6.55 -14.02 -7.86
C ASN A 42 7.29 -14.08 -6.52
N ARG A 43 6.57 -13.86 -5.41
CA ARG A 43 7.07 -14.30 -4.09
C ARG A 43 6.10 -15.30 -3.48
N THR A 44 6.28 -16.58 -3.83
CA THR A 44 5.63 -17.68 -3.15
C THR A 44 6.04 -17.66 -1.69
N CYS A 45 5.12 -17.29 -0.80
CA CYS A 45 5.37 -17.32 0.63
C CYS A 45 5.19 -18.76 1.10
N MET A 46 6.29 -19.51 1.20
CA MET A 46 6.23 -20.91 1.66
C MET A 46 5.52 -20.97 3.03
N ASN A 47 4.37 -21.65 3.07
CA ASN A 47 3.53 -21.92 4.24
C ASN A 47 2.73 -20.73 4.83
N ALA A 48 2.55 -19.63 4.09
CA ALA A 48 1.65 -18.57 4.54
C ALA A 48 0.21 -18.81 4.06
N ARG A 49 -0.78 -18.49 4.89
CA ARG A 49 -2.17 -18.37 4.42
C ARG A 49 -2.27 -17.15 3.52
N GLU A 50 -2.56 -17.38 2.24
CA GLU A 50 -2.75 -16.34 1.24
C GLU A 50 -4.25 -16.09 1.02
N TRP A 51 -4.60 -14.84 0.76
CA TRP A 51 -5.95 -14.46 0.32
C TRP A 51 -5.87 -13.26 -0.61
N VAL A 52 -6.88 -13.14 -1.48
CA VAL A 52 -6.99 -11.99 -2.39
C VAL A 52 -7.76 -10.88 -1.69
N LEU A 53 -7.20 -9.67 -1.70
CA LEU A 53 -7.84 -8.46 -1.24
C LEU A 53 -8.08 -7.52 -2.42
N GLU A 54 -9.34 -7.19 -2.68
CA GLU A 54 -9.74 -6.20 -3.67
C GLU A 54 -9.71 -4.80 -3.06
N VAL A 55 -9.00 -3.89 -3.74
CA VAL A 55 -8.83 -2.50 -3.27
C VAL A 55 -9.24 -1.54 -4.37
N VAL A 56 -10.12 -0.59 -4.05
CA VAL A 56 -10.44 0.53 -4.93
C VAL A 56 -9.35 1.59 -4.81
N VAL A 57 -8.69 1.90 -5.91
CA VAL A 57 -7.56 2.83 -5.96
C VAL A 57 -7.94 4.10 -6.68
N LEU A 58 -7.73 5.22 -6.00
CA LEU A 58 -7.82 6.56 -6.57
C LEU A 58 -6.43 7.05 -6.99
N GLN A 59 -6.28 7.36 -8.28
CA GLN A 59 -5.10 7.99 -8.86
C GLN A 59 -5.52 9.24 -9.64
N PHE A 60 -4.58 10.07 -10.06
CA PHE A 60 -4.91 11.26 -10.87
C PHE A 60 -5.73 10.89 -12.12
N GLY A 61 -6.95 11.41 -12.18
CA GLY A 61 -7.87 11.19 -13.30
C GLY A 61 -8.35 9.75 -13.46
N LYS A 62 -8.13 8.86 -12.49
CA LYS A 62 -8.48 7.43 -12.61
C LYS A 62 -8.94 6.82 -11.28
N LEU A 63 -10.07 6.13 -11.33
CA LEU A 63 -10.53 5.23 -10.27
C LEU A 63 -10.55 3.81 -10.82
N GLN A 64 -9.88 2.87 -10.15
CA GLN A 64 -9.80 1.48 -10.62
C GLN A 64 -9.77 0.49 -9.46
N LYS A 65 -10.07 -0.77 -9.71
CA LYS A 65 -9.86 -1.86 -8.75
C LYS A 65 -8.55 -2.57 -9.02
N ILE A 66 -7.85 -2.95 -7.96
CA ILE A 66 -6.69 -3.83 -8.02
C ILE A 66 -6.88 -5.00 -7.06
N SER A 67 -6.28 -6.14 -7.41
CA SER A 67 -6.21 -7.32 -6.56
C SER A 67 -4.82 -7.42 -5.93
N LEU A 68 -4.76 -7.61 -4.62
CA LEU A 68 -3.54 -7.90 -3.87
C LEU A 68 -3.58 -9.35 -3.39
N CYS A 69 -2.51 -10.11 -3.58
CA CYS A 69 -2.35 -11.41 -2.91
C CYS A 69 -1.68 -11.16 -1.56
N VAL A 70 -2.47 -11.14 -0.49
CA VAL A 70 -2.02 -10.78 0.87
C VAL A 70 -1.71 -12.03 1.67
N CYS A 71 -0.64 -11.95 2.46
CA CYS A 71 -0.29 -12.95 3.45
C CYS A 71 0.43 -12.26 4.62
N GLN A 72 0.74 -13.00 5.69
CA GLN A 72 1.47 -12.43 6.84
C GLN A 72 2.85 -11.87 6.45
N CYS A 73 3.52 -12.48 5.47
CA CYS A 73 4.85 -12.05 5.00
C CYS A 73 4.80 -10.85 4.04
N GLN A 74 3.66 -10.63 3.37
CA GLN A 74 3.43 -9.50 2.47
C GLN A 74 2.11 -8.81 2.82
N PRO A 75 2.09 -7.98 3.89
CA PRO A 75 0.89 -7.26 4.28
C PRO A 75 0.41 -6.31 3.18
N ALA A 76 -0.91 -6.09 3.11
CA ALA A 76 -1.53 -5.21 2.11
C ALA A 76 -0.90 -3.80 2.12
N ALA A 77 -0.66 -3.23 3.29
CA ALA A 77 -0.05 -1.91 3.43
C ALA A 77 1.34 -1.82 2.76
N VAL A 78 2.19 -2.84 2.91
CA VAL A 78 3.51 -2.89 2.27
C VAL A 78 3.38 -2.99 0.75
N GLN A 79 2.45 -3.83 0.29
CA GLN A 79 2.19 -4.00 -1.14
C GLN A 79 1.67 -2.71 -1.80
N LEU A 80 0.82 -1.96 -1.10
CA LEU A 80 0.30 -0.67 -1.55
C LEU A 80 1.42 0.40 -1.59
N ILE A 81 2.24 0.52 -0.55
CA ILE A 81 3.33 1.51 -0.53
C ILE A 81 4.34 1.26 -1.64
N LYS A 82 4.72 0.00 -1.90
CA LYS A 82 5.61 -0.35 -3.02
C LYS A 82 5.05 0.07 -4.39
N ARG A 83 3.73 0.27 -4.46
CA ARG A 83 2.95 0.70 -5.62
C ARG A 83 2.67 2.21 -5.62
N GLY A 84 3.18 2.96 -4.65
CA GLY A 84 2.89 4.39 -4.52
C GLY A 84 1.50 4.71 -3.98
N LEU A 85 0.87 3.75 -3.29
CA LEU A 85 -0.50 3.87 -2.79
C LEU A 85 -0.52 3.82 -1.26
N PHE A 86 -1.39 4.62 -0.65
CA PHE A 86 -1.66 4.59 0.78
C PHE A 86 -3.07 4.07 1.06
N GLY A 87 -3.18 3.03 1.88
CA GLY A 87 -4.47 2.39 2.19
C GLY A 87 -5.28 3.13 3.26
N SER A 88 -6.60 3.04 3.18
CA SER A 88 -7.52 3.64 4.17
C SER A 88 -7.55 2.93 5.52
N ALA A 89 -6.98 1.73 5.61
CA ALA A 89 -6.94 0.91 6.82
C ALA A 89 -5.62 0.12 6.92
N PRO A 90 -5.16 -0.22 8.15
CA PRO A 90 -3.84 -0.79 8.36
C PRO A 90 -3.69 -2.24 7.87
N LYS A 91 -4.75 -3.06 7.94
CA LYS A 91 -4.70 -4.50 7.61
C LYS A 91 -5.46 -4.86 6.35
N GLU A 92 -6.71 -4.42 6.26
CA GLU A 92 -7.63 -4.75 5.16
C GLU A 92 -8.23 -3.48 4.56
N PRO A 93 -7.41 -2.68 3.84
CA PRO A 93 -7.89 -1.48 3.17
C PRO A 93 -8.88 -1.85 2.06
N THR A 94 -10.05 -1.25 2.07
CA THR A 94 -11.00 -1.33 0.95
C THR A 94 -10.73 -0.27 -0.11
N HIS A 95 -10.04 0.80 0.28
CA HIS A 95 -9.67 1.92 -0.57
C HIS A 95 -8.18 2.23 -0.38
N ALA A 96 -7.55 2.72 -1.44
CA ALA A 96 -6.22 3.31 -1.38
C ALA A 96 -6.16 4.54 -2.29
N VAL A 97 -5.28 5.46 -1.96
CA VAL A 97 -5.05 6.69 -2.73
C VAL A 97 -3.61 6.74 -3.17
N ASP A 98 -3.36 7.31 -4.35
CA ASP A 98 -2.01 7.67 -4.78
C ASP A 98 -1.36 8.59 -3.76
N ILE A 99 -0.15 8.27 -3.32
CA ILE A 99 0.56 9.07 -2.31
C ILE A 99 0.71 10.52 -2.75
N ARG A 100 0.85 10.77 -4.05
CA ARG A 100 0.93 12.13 -4.60
C ARG A 100 -0.35 12.93 -4.44
N LEU A 101 -1.50 12.28 -4.27
CA LEU A 101 -2.77 12.95 -3.99
C LEU A 101 -2.88 13.39 -2.53
N LEU A 102 -2.06 12.84 -1.62
CA LEU A 102 -2.09 13.22 -0.21
C LEU A 102 -1.58 14.65 0.02
N ASP A 103 -0.69 15.14 -0.85
CA ASP A 103 -0.20 16.53 -0.81
C ASP A 103 -1.30 17.57 -1.16
N PHE A 104 -2.47 17.13 -1.64
CA PHE A 104 -3.60 17.98 -1.97
C PHE A 104 -4.69 18.01 -0.89
N VAL A 105 -4.44 17.37 0.25
CA VAL A 105 -5.37 17.36 1.38
C VAL A 105 -4.88 18.40 2.40
N ASP A 106 -5.49 19.59 2.36
CA ASP A 106 -5.32 20.65 3.36
C ASP A 106 -6.06 20.36 4.67
#